data_AF-A0A3P6G555-F1
#
_entry.id   AF-A0A3P6G555-F1
#
_cell.length_a   1.000
_cell.length_b   1.000
_cell.length_c   1.000
_cell.angle_alpha   90.00
_cell.angle_beta   90.00
_cell.angle_gamma   90.00
#
_symmetry.space_group_name_H-M   'P 1'
#
loop_
_entity.id
_entity.type
_entity.pdbx_description
1 polymer ?
#
loop_
_entity_poly.entity_id
_entity_poly.type
_entity_poly.pdbx_seq_one_letter_code
_entity_poly.pdbx_strand_id
1 'polypeptide(L)'
;MAKFSGLHLLFFSFIIATDAVSVVSGTVFTIQNSCSFPGWPGILTGNGGAQLNDGGLTLNPGASIDVSAPAGWSGRIWGRTGCNFDGSGAGRCDCQNIGCVADLNGRCPNELRVMDGANVVACKSACEAFCKPEYCCTGAFNTPETCPPTDYSRIFKEACPKAYTYSYAYDDASSTFTCANANYSIIFCAR
;
A
#
# COMPACT_ATOMS: atom_id res chain seq x y z
N MET A 1 30.10 66.95 -29.99
CA MET A 1 29.78 67.08 -28.55
C MET A 1 28.29 66.88 -28.41
N ALA A 2 27.70 66.09 -27.50
CA ALA A 2 28.22 65.09 -26.55
C ALA A 2 27.12 64.00 -26.41
N LYS A 3 27.46 62.71 -26.60
CA LYS A 3 27.56 61.65 -25.57
C LYS A 3 26.31 61.39 -24.70
N PHE A 4 25.89 60.14 -24.73
CA PHE A 4 24.92 59.47 -23.84
C PHE A 4 25.34 59.43 -22.36
N SER A 5 24.34 59.07 -21.54
CA SER A 5 24.44 58.33 -20.26
C SER A 5 24.51 59.16 -18.97
N GLY A 6 23.54 58.88 -18.07
CA GLY A 6 23.29 59.64 -16.85
C GLY A 6 22.20 59.03 -15.96
N LEU A 7 22.34 57.73 -15.66
CA LEU A 7 22.09 57.15 -14.33
C LEU A 7 20.75 57.43 -13.61
N HIS A 8 19.72 56.65 -13.95
CA HIS A 8 18.70 56.25 -12.97
C HIS A 8 18.97 54.81 -12.50
N LEU A 9 19.50 54.69 -11.28
CA LEU A 9 19.71 53.44 -10.57
C LEU A 9 18.37 52.86 -10.10
N LEU A 10 17.63 52.23 -11.01
CA LEU A 10 16.61 51.25 -10.62
C LEU A 10 17.34 49.97 -10.22
N PHE A 11 17.65 49.84 -8.94
CA PHE A 11 17.96 48.54 -8.32
C PHE A 11 16.71 47.66 -8.45
N PHE A 12 16.62 46.89 -9.54
CA PHE A 12 15.82 45.67 -9.55
C PHE A 12 16.48 44.72 -8.56
N SER A 13 16.07 44.79 -7.29
CA SER A 13 16.33 43.75 -6.31
C SER A 13 15.57 42.52 -6.78
N PHE A 14 16.21 41.72 -7.61
CA PHE A 14 15.76 40.39 -7.95
C PHE A 14 15.92 39.54 -6.69
N ILE A 15 14.93 39.64 -5.79
CA ILE A 15 14.79 38.73 -4.66
C ILE A 15 14.50 37.38 -5.31
N ILE A 16 15.57 36.61 -5.54
CA ILE A 16 15.45 35.17 -5.66
C ILE A 16 14.96 34.75 -4.28
N ALA A 17 13.63 34.57 -4.18
CA ALA A 17 13.07 33.73 -3.14
C ALA A 17 13.67 32.36 -3.38
N THR A 18 14.80 32.08 -2.73
CA THR A 18 15.23 30.73 -2.49
C THR A 18 14.24 30.19 -1.49
N ASP A 19 13.09 29.74 -2.00
CA ASP A 19 12.18 28.90 -1.27
C ASP A 19 13.05 27.76 -0.75
N ALA A 20 13.29 27.79 0.56
CA ALA A 20 13.95 26.69 1.23
C ALA A 20 13.00 25.50 1.04
N VAL A 21 13.29 24.68 0.03
CA VAL A 21 12.66 23.38 -0.16
C VAL A 21 13.03 22.60 1.08
N SER A 22 12.13 22.66 2.06
CA SER A 22 12.16 21.81 3.22
C SER A 22 12.00 20.42 2.67
N VAL A 23 13.12 19.71 2.55
CA VAL A 23 13.13 18.27 2.31
C VAL A 23 12.55 17.66 3.58
N VAL A 24 11.21 17.64 3.63
CA VAL A 24 10.46 16.85 4.60
C VAL A 24 10.98 15.44 4.43
N SER A 25 11.57 14.90 5.49
CA SER A 25 11.98 13.50 5.56
C SER A 25 10.70 12.66 5.52
N GLY A 26 10.26 12.36 4.30
CA GLY A 26 9.04 11.64 3.99
C GLY A 26 9.35 10.30 3.37
N THR A 27 8.51 9.32 3.66
CA THR A 27 8.57 8.01 3.01
C THR A 27 7.86 8.09 1.67
N VAL A 28 8.54 7.71 0.59
CA VAL A 28 7.91 7.58 -0.73
C VAL A 28 7.37 6.17 -0.90
N PHE A 29 6.10 6.07 -1.29
CA PHE A 29 5.46 4.84 -1.74
C PHE A 29 5.31 4.88 -3.26
N THR A 30 6.11 4.11 -3.98
CA THR A 30 5.96 3.92 -5.43
C THR A 30 4.91 2.85 -5.67
N ILE A 31 3.76 3.23 -6.23
CA ILE A 31 2.61 2.36 -6.46
C ILE A 31 2.50 2.04 -7.95
N GLN A 32 2.67 0.77 -8.33
CA GLN A 32 2.70 0.31 -9.72
C GLN A 32 1.56 -0.66 -10.05
N ASN A 33 0.94 -0.48 -11.20
CA ASN A 33 -0.02 -1.42 -11.77
C ASN A 33 0.60 -2.25 -12.91
N SER A 34 0.96 -3.50 -12.65
CA SER A 34 1.39 -4.48 -13.67
C SER A 34 0.24 -5.37 -14.17
N CYS A 35 -1.02 -5.07 -13.81
CA CYS A 35 -2.20 -5.80 -14.29
C CYS A 35 -2.46 -5.50 -15.77
N SER A 36 -3.10 -6.44 -16.48
CA SER A 36 -3.64 -6.20 -17.83
C SER A 36 -4.91 -5.33 -17.85
N PHE A 37 -5.37 -4.86 -16.68
CA PHE A 37 -6.58 -4.08 -16.47
C PHE A 37 -6.32 -2.88 -15.54
N PRO A 38 -7.15 -1.81 -15.60
CA PRO A 38 -7.02 -0.67 -14.70
C PRO A 38 -7.23 -1.03 -13.24
N GLY A 39 -6.43 -0.44 -12.36
CA GLY A 39 -6.48 -0.60 -10.91
C GLY A 39 -6.91 0.68 -10.21
N TRP A 40 -7.57 0.54 -9.07
CA TRP A 40 -7.97 1.65 -8.20
C TRP A 40 -7.48 1.38 -6.77
N PRO A 41 -6.24 1.76 -6.43
CA PRO A 41 -5.70 1.60 -5.09
C PRO A 41 -6.41 2.56 -4.13
N GLY A 42 -6.80 2.03 -2.97
CA GLY A 42 -7.28 2.83 -1.86
C GLY A 42 -6.13 3.20 -0.94
N ILE A 43 -6.18 4.42 -0.40
CA ILE A 43 -5.25 4.91 0.61
C ILE A 43 -6.06 5.40 1.81
N LEU A 44 -5.75 4.89 2.99
CA LEU A 44 -6.34 5.35 4.24
C LEU A 44 -5.24 5.82 5.18
N THR A 45 -5.22 7.10 5.48
CA THR A 45 -4.41 7.65 6.57
C THR A 45 -5.07 7.37 7.92
N GLY A 46 -4.30 6.83 8.86
CA GLY A 46 -4.70 6.64 10.25
C GLY A 46 -4.38 7.84 11.13
N ASN A 47 -4.75 7.75 12.41
CA ASN A 47 -4.35 8.67 13.48
C ASN A 47 -4.61 10.18 13.21
N GLY A 48 -5.58 10.51 12.35
CA GLY A 48 -5.95 11.90 12.05
C GLY A 48 -4.96 12.66 11.16
N GLY A 49 -4.01 11.97 10.51
CA GLY A 49 -3.11 12.58 9.53
C GLY A 49 -3.83 13.03 8.25
N ALA A 50 -3.19 13.89 7.48
CA ALA A 50 -3.70 14.34 6.18
C ALA A 50 -3.85 13.17 5.20
N GLN A 51 -5.00 13.10 4.52
CA GLN A 51 -5.29 12.04 3.56
C GLN A 51 -4.42 12.19 2.29
N LEU A 52 -3.75 11.13 1.87
CA LEU A 52 -2.89 11.14 0.69
C LEU A 52 -3.70 10.85 -0.58
N ASN A 53 -3.47 11.63 -1.65
CA ASN A 53 -4.17 11.54 -2.94
C ASN A 53 -5.70 11.39 -2.79
N ASP A 54 -6.32 12.22 -1.94
CA ASP A 54 -7.77 12.21 -1.67
C ASP A 54 -8.37 10.84 -1.28
N GLY A 55 -7.52 9.88 -0.88
CA GLY A 55 -7.90 8.54 -0.45
C GLY A 55 -7.90 7.46 -1.53
N GLY A 56 -7.55 7.79 -2.76
CA GLY A 56 -7.44 6.80 -3.82
C GLY A 56 -7.05 7.39 -5.17
N LEU A 57 -6.59 6.52 -6.06
CA LEU A 57 -6.07 6.92 -7.37
C LEU A 57 -6.45 5.91 -8.45
N THR A 58 -6.33 6.29 -9.72
CA THR A 58 -6.52 5.37 -10.85
C THR A 58 -5.18 5.09 -11.50
N LEU A 59 -4.84 3.81 -11.69
CA LEU A 59 -3.64 3.37 -12.40
C LEU A 59 -4.01 2.52 -13.60
N ASN A 60 -3.63 2.96 -14.80
CA ASN A 60 -3.73 2.16 -16.01
C ASN A 60 -2.69 1.01 -16.01
N PRO A 61 -2.87 -0.03 -16.84
CA PRO A 61 -1.87 -1.06 -17.07
C PRO A 61 -0.48 -0.47 -17.38
N GLY A 62 0.55 -0.95 -16.68
CA GLY A 62 1.94 -0.50 -16.80
C GLY A 62 2.27 0.84 -16.11
N ALA A 63 1.28 1.56 -15.56
CA ALA A 63 1.52 2.84 -14.92
C ALA A 63 2.13 2.70 -13.51
N SER A 64 2.85 3.74 -13.09
CA SER A 64 3.38 3.89 -11.72
C SER A 64 3.19 5.32 -11.25
N ILE A 65 3.02 5.51 -9.94
CA ILE A 65 2.92 6.83 -9.29
C ILE A 65 3.66 6.83 -7.96
N ASP A 66 4.34 7.92 -7.64
CA ASP A 66 4.97 8.12 -6.34
C ASP A 66 4.03 8.87 -5.39
N VAL A 67 3.87 8.34 -4.18
CA VAL A 67 3.05 8.93 -3.12
C VAL A 67 3.93 9.24 -1.92
N SER A 68 4.17 10.52 -1.67
CA SER A 68 4.95 10.99 -0.52
C SER A 68 4.09 11.04 0.74
N ALA A 69 4.49 10.28 1.76
CA ALA A 69 3.92 10.33 3.10
C ALA A 69 4.81 11.15 4.05
N PRO A 70 4.26 12.03 4.91
CA PRO A 70 5.04 12.82 5.85
C PRO A 70 5.66 11.95 6.96
N ALA A 71 6.68 12.49 7.65
CA ALA A 71 7.26 11.86 8.83
C ALA A 71 6.19 11.51 9.89
N GLY A 72 6.23 10.29 10.41
CA GLY A 72 5.25 9.80 11.40
C GLY A 72 3.88 9.42 10.83
N TRP A 73 3.70 9.43 9.50
CA TRP A 73 2.48 8.91 8.88
C TRP A 73 2.28 7.43 9.21
N SER A 74 1.03 7.07 9.48
CA SER A 74 0.56 5.70 9.65
C SER A 74 -0.72 5.54 8.84
N GLY A 75 -0.89 4.40 8.19
CA GLY A 75 -2.01 4.17 7.30
C GLY A 75 -1.97 2.81 6.62
N ARG A 76 -2.88 2.62 5.67
CA ARG A 76 -3.00 1.42 4.85
C ARG A 76 -3.05 1.81 3.37
N ILE A 77 -2.25 1.13 2.55
CA ILE A 77 -2.31 1.17 1.09
C ILE A 77 -2.59 -0.24 0.64
N TRP A 78 -3.58 -0.42 -0.25
CA TRP A 78 -3.92 -1.74 -0.78
C TRP A 78 -4.33 -1.66 -2.25
N GLY A 79 -4.16 -2.79 -2.93
CA GLY A 79 -4.64 -3.05 -4.28
C GLY A 79 -4.54 -4.54 -4.59
N ARG A 80 -4.71 -4.92 -5.86
CA ARG A 80 -4.94 -6.31 -6.29
C ARG A 80 -3.67 -6.89 -6.98
N THR A 81 -3.49 -8.21 -7.03
CA THR A 81 -2.28 -8.91 -6.47
C THR A 81 -1.13 -9.35 -7.41
N GLY A 82 0.16 -9.20 -7.01
CA GLY A 82 1.33 -10.02 -7.49
C GLY A 82 2.70 -9.28 -7.69
N CYS A 83 3.91 -9.93 -7.58
CA CYS A 83 5.25 -9.35 -7.90
C CYS A 83 6.55 -10.24 -7.90
N ASN A 84 7.43 -10.21 -8.95
CA ASN A 84 8.84 -9.71 -8.95
C ASN A 84 9.63 -9.62 -10.32
N PHE A 85 10.82 -8.98 -10.30
CA PHE A 85 11.63 -8.57 -11.49
C PHE A 85 13.18 -8.68 -11.29
N ASP A 86 13.94 -8.48 -12.40
CA ASP A 86 15.41 -8.33 -12.47
C ASP A 86 15.81 -7.28 -13.56
N GLY A 87 17.05 -6.74 -13.58
CA GLY A 87 17.40 -5.31 -13.39
C GLY A 87 17.58 -4.26 -14.52
N SER A 88 16.60 -3.65 -15.21
CA SER A 88 15.19 -3.96 -15.50
C SER A 88 14.16 -4.22 -14.37
N GLY A 89 14.50 -3.95 -13.11
CA GLY A 89 13.63 -4.18 -11.94
C GLY A 89 14.16 -5.07 -10.80
N ALA A 90 15.47 -5.33 -10.70
CA ALA A 90 16.08 -6.11 -9.63
C ALA A 90 16.11 -5.29 -8.33
N GLY A 91 15.48 -5.80 -7.27
CA GLY A 91 15.60 -5.26 -5.92
C GLY A 91 16.37 -6.21 -5.00
N ARG A 92 17.50 -5.76 -4.45
CA ARG A 92 18.02 -6.31 -3.18
C ARG A 92 17.57 -5.39 -2.06
N CYS A 93 16.85 -5.94 -1.10
CA CYS A 93 16.44 -5.23 0.10
C CYS A 93 17.05 -5.91 1.33
N ASP A 94 17.68 -5.14 2.21
CA ASP A 94 18.06 -5.62 3.55
C ASP A 94 16.84 -5.69 4.50
N CYS A 95 15.65 -5.31 4.01
CA CYS A 95 14.34 -5.56 4.60
C CYS A 95 13.58 -6.60 3.77
N GLN A 96 12.86 -7.53 4.40
CA GLN A 96 12.23 -8.65 3.69
C GLN A 96 11.10 -8.20 2.75
N ASN A 97 11.04 -8.76 1.54
CA ASN A 97 9.89 -8.60 0.64
C ASN A 97 8.69 -9.42 1.15
N ILE A 98 7.51 -8.79 1.09
CA ILE A 98 6.24 -9.24 1.65
C ILE A 98 5.19 -9.09 0.56
N GLY A 99 4.39 -10.13 0.33
CA GLY A 99 3.37 -10.08 -0.69
C GLY A 99 2.53 -11.34 -0.74
N CYS A 100 1.42 -11.25 -1.45
CA CYS A 100 0.52 -12.35 -1.74
C CYS A 100 0.38 -12.45 -3.25
N VAL A 101 1.10 -13.40 -3.86
CA VAL A 101 1.14 -13.63 -5.31
C VAL A 101 0.30 -14.85 -5.74
N ALA A 102 -0.20 -15.60 -4.77
CA ALA A 102 -1.08 -16.74 -5.04
C ALA A 102 -2.47 -16.25 -5.48
N ASP A 103 -3.06 -16.96 -6.45
CA ASP A 103 -4.46 -16.77 -6.80
C ASP A 103 -5.37 -17.27 -5.67
N LEU A 104 -5.84 -16.33 -4.85
CA LEU A 104 -6.81 -16.60 -3.79
C LEU A 104 -8.22 -16.86 -4.32
N ASN A 105 -8.57 -16.40 -5.52
CA ASN A 105 -9.88 -16.66 -6.12
C ASN A 105 -10.00 -18.14 -6.52
N GLY A 106 -8.96 -18.69 -7.15
CA GLY A 106 -8.85 -20.14 -7.44
C GLY A 106 -8.81 -21.04 -6.20
N ARG A 107 -8.40 -20.51 -5.04
CA ARG A 107 -8.38 -21.21 -3.74
C ARG A 107 -9.58 -20.94 -2.84
N CYS A 108 -10.52 -20.10 -3.28
CA CYS A 108 -11.60 -19.61 -2.43
C CYS A 108 -12.66 -20.68 -2.12
N PRO A 109 -13.00 -20.94 -0.85
CA PRO A 109 -14.19 -21.72 -0.46
C PRO A 109 -15.48 -21.13 -1.03
N ASN A 110 -16.46 -21.97 -1.37
CA ASN A 110 -17.67 -21.53 -2.09
C ASN A 110 -18.42 -20.42 -1.34
N GLU A 111 -18.52 -20.57 -0.04
CA GLU A 111 -19.14 -19.69 0.95
C GLU A 111 -18.42 -18.35 1.16
N LEU A 112 -17.18 -18.21 0.65
CA LEU A 112 -16.40 -16.96 0.70
C LEU A 112 -16.30 -16.27 -0.68
N ARG A 113 -16.79 -16.87 -1.77
CA ARG A 113 -16.65 -16.33 -3.13
C ARG A 113 -17.49 -15.08 -3.34
N VAL A 114 -16.89 -14.07 -3.97
CA VAL A 114 -17.59 -12.98 -4.64
C VAL A 114 -17.63 -13.31 -6.13
N MET A 115 -18.85 -13.45 -6.67
CA MET A 115 -19.09 -13.84 -8.06
C MET A 115 -19.40 -12.63 -8.94
N ASP A 116 -18.85 -12.61 -10.15
CA ASP A 116 -19.31 -11.78 -11.26
C ASP A 116 -19.62 -12.69 -12.46
N GLY A 117 -20.92 -12.85 -12.75
CA GLY A 117 -21.41 -13.90 -13.64
C GLY A 117 -20.94 -15.29 -13.20
N ALA A 118 -20.12 -15.94 -14.03
CA ALA A 118 -19.54 -17.25 -13.75
C ALA A 118 -18.14 -17.19 -13.07
N ASN A 119 -17.57 -16.00 -12.89
CA ASN A 119 -16.18 -15.83 -12.43
C ASN A 119 -16.11 -15.51 -10.93
N VAL A 120 -15.13 -16.07 -10.24
CA VAL A 120 -14.76 -15.62 -8.88
C VAL A 120 -13.86 -14.39 -9.02
N VAL A 121 -14.35 -13.23 -8.57
CA VAL A 121 -13.62 -11.95 -8.69
C VAL A 121 -12.94 -11.50 -7.40
N ALA A 122 -13.41 -11.98 -6.24
CA ALA A 122 -12.73 -11.83 -4.95
C ALA A 122 -13.07 -13.00 -4.02
N CYS A 123 -12.27 -13.15 -2.97
CA CYS A 123 -12.54 -14.03 -1.84
C CYS A 123 -12.68 -13.22 -0.56
N LYS A 124 -13.81 -13.35 0.14
CA LYS A 124 -14.07 -12.70 1.43
C LYS A 124 -13.25 -13.32 2.53
N SER A 125 -12.98 -12.55 3.59
CA SER A 125 -12.58 -13.13 4.88
C SER A 125 -13.78 -13.81 5.55
N ALA A 126 -13.52 -14.77 6.45
CA ALA A 126 -14.57 -15.35 7.29
C ALA A 126 -15.27 -14.31 8.19
N CYS A 127 -14.56 -13.27 8.63
CA CYS A 127 -15.15 -12.14 9.35
C CYS A 127 -16.22 -11.44 8.49
N GLU A 128 -15.89 -11.09 7.26
CA GLU A 128 -16.80 -10.39 6.34
C GLU A 128 -17.98 -11.27 5.89
N ALA A 129 -17.74 -12.57 5.69
CA ALA A 129 -18.77 -13.51 5.24
C ALA A 129 -19.79 -13.87 6.34
N PHE A 130 -19.34 -14.03 7.59
CA PHE A 130 -20.18 -14.57 8.67
C PHE A 130 -20.45 -13.60 9.82
N CYS A 131 -19.69 -12.51 9.94
CA CYS A 131 -19.82 -11.48 10.98
C CYS A 131 -19.84 -12.04 12.43
N LYS A 132 -19.04 -13.08 12.70
CA LYS A 132 -19.00 -13.74 14.01
C LYS A 132 -17.77 -13.35 14.84
N PRO A 133 -17.89 -13.25 16.18
CA PRO A 133 -16.78 -12.90 17.06
C PRO A 133 -15.53 -13.77 16.87
N GLU A 134 -15.68 -15.09 16.69
CA GLU A 134 -14.58 -16.04 16.50
C GLU A 134 -13.84 -15.89 15.16
N TYR A 135 -14.45 -15.23 14.16
CA TYR A 135 -13.83 -14.95 12.86
C TYR A 135 -13.34 -13.50 12.73
N CYS A 136 -13.76 -12.61 13.62
CA CYS A 136 -13.43 -11.18 13.62
C CYS A 136 -12.52 -10.76 14.78
N CYS A 137 -12.26 -11.65 15.75
CA CYS A 137 -11.55 -11.41 17.00
C CYS A 137 -12.09 -10.25 17.82
N THR A 138 -13.38 -10.34 18.17
CA THR A 138 -14.08 -9.32 18.96
C THR A 138 -14.74 -9.93 20.20
N GLY A 139 -15.10 -9.07 21.16
CA GLY A 139 -15.77 -9.50 22.40
C GLY A 139 -14.91 -10.49 23.20
N ALA A 140 -15.41 -11.70 23.41
CA ALA A 140 -14.71 -12.76 24.13
C ALA A 140 -13.53 -13.39 23.36
N PHE A 141 -13.35 -13.04 22.09
CA PHE A 141 -12.29 -13.52 21.19
C PHE A 141 -11.27 -12.41 20.91
N ASN A 142 -11.05 -11.50 21.86
CA ASN A 142 -10.19 -10.31 21.68
C ASN A 142 -8.75 -10.50 22.19
N THR A 143 -8.22 -11.72 22.18
CA THR A 143 -6.81 -12.03 22.47
C THR A 143 -6.29 -13.13 21.53
N PRO A 144 -4.97 -13.31 21.35
CA PRO A 144 -4.41 -14.41 20.56
C PRO A 144 -4.84 -15.80 21.04
N GLU A 145 -4.97 -15.98 22.36
CA GLU A 145 -5.30 -17.25 23.00
C GLU A 145 -6.79 -17.58 22.86
N THR A 146 -7.63 -16.54 22.83
CA THR A 146 -9.09 -16.67 22.69
C THR A 146 -9.54 -16.68 21.23
N CYS A 147 -8.72 -16.18 20.29
CA CYS A 147 -8.97 -16.16 18.86
C CYS A 147 -7.91 -17.00 18.11
N PRO A 148 -8.04 -18.35 18.09
CA PRO A 148 -7.10 -19.22 17.39
C PRO A 148 -7.36 -19.30 15.88
N PRO A 149 -6.37 -19.71 15.06
CA PRO A 149 -6.55 -19.93 13.63
C PRO A 149 -7.67 -20.92 13.28
N THR A 150 -8.55 -20.48 12.39
CA THR A 150 -9.66 -21.25 11.83
C THR A 150 -9.30 -21.83 10.46
N ASP A 151 -10.05 -22.83 10.00
CA ASP A 151 -9.79 -23.47 8.70
C ASP A 151 -9.84 -22.47 7.53
N TYR A 152 -10.72 -21.47 7.59
CA TYR A 152 -10.74 -20.36 6.65
C TYR A 152 -9.44 -19.57 6.66
N SER A 153 -8.93 -19.17 7.83
CA SER A 153 -7.68 -18.40 7.93
C SER A 153 -6.44 -19.20 7.48
N ARG A 154 -6.44 -20.53 7.68
CA ARG A 154 -5.35 -21.41 7.23
C ARG A 154 -5.21 -21.38 5.70
N ILE A 155 -6.32 -21.41 4.95
CA ILE A 155 -6.30 -21.34 3.47
C ILE A 155 -5.54 -20.10 2.98
N PHE A 156 -5.79 -18.95 3.62
CA PHE A 156 -5.11 -17.70 3.27
C PHE A 156 -3.64 -17.71 3.70
N LYS A 157 -3.31 -18.15 4.93
CA LYS A 157 -1.92 -18.22 5.43
C LYS A 157 -1.07 -19.21 4.63
N GLU A 158 -1.61 -20.36 4.23
CA GLU A 158 -0.93 -21.34 3.38
C GLU A 158 -0.66 -20.78 1.98
N ALA A 159 -1.61 -20.06 1.40
CA ALA A 159 -1.45 -19.42 0.10
C ALA A 159 -0.44 -18.25 0.15
N CYS A 160 -0.42 -17.49 1.25
CA CYS A 160 0.38 -16.28 1.40
C CYS A 160 1.02 -16.18 2.81
N PRO A 161 2.07 -16.98 3.11
CA PRO A 161 2.60 -17.13 4.48
C PRO A 161 3.14 -15.87 5.15
N LYS A 162 3.58 -14.89 4.35
CA LYS A 162 4.09 -13.59 4.81
C LYS A 162 3.03 -12.51 4.92
N ALA A 163 1.81 -12.76 4.46
CA ALA A 163 0.72 -11.80 4.51
C ALA A 163 -0.02 -11.91 5.84
N TYR A 164 -0.59 -10.79 6.30
CA TYR A 164 -1.68 -10.84 7.27
C TYR A 164 -2.88 -11.51 6.61
N THR A 165 -3.34 -12.59 7.23
CA THR A 165 -4.42 -13.45 6.71
C THR A 165 -5.51 -13.69 7.74
N TYR A 166 -5.26 -13.22 8.97
CA TYR A 166 -6.20 -13.23 10.07
C TYR A 166 -7.00 -11.92 10.20
N SER A 167 -8.08 -11.94 10.99
CA SER A 167 -8.90 -10.76 11.26
C SER A 167 -8.17 -9.77 12.17
N TYR A 168 -7.38 -8.90 11.55
CA TYR A 168 -6.86 -7.61 12.04
C TYR A 168 -5.93 -7.59 13.27
N ALA A 169 -6.07 -8.50 14.23
CA ALA A 169 -5.55 -8.27 15.58
C ALA A 169 -4.34 -9.14 16.00
N TYR A 170 -4.31 -10.43 15.66
CA TYR A 170 -3.39 -11.41 16.28
C TYR A 170 -2.74 -12.41 15.29
N ASP A 171 -2.48 -12.00 14.05
CA ASP A 171 -1.53 -12.74 13.20
C ASP A 171 -0.14 -12.68 13.86
N ASP A 172 0.67 -13.73 13.71
CA ASP A 172 1.93 -13.84 14.44
C ASP A 172 3.00 -12.83 13.92
N ALA A 173 4.09 -12.68 14.69
CA ALA A 173 5.13 -11.69 14.38
C ALA A 173 5.82 -11.89 13.00
N SER A 174 5.65 -13.04 12.32
CA SER A 174 6.11 -13.26 10.94
C SER A 174 5.35 -12.47 9.88
N SER A 175 4.24 -11.81 10.23
CA SER A 175 3.50 -10.90 9.33
C SER A 175 3.87 -9.43 9.54
N THR A 176 4.59 -9.09 10.63
CA THR A 176 5.00 -7.72 10.97
C THR A 176 6.45 -7.48 10.58
N PHE A 177 6.71 -6.49 9.72
CA PHE A 177 8.06 -6.20 9.23
C PHE A 177 8.39 -4.73 9.40
N THR A 178 9.53 -4.46 10.03
CA THR A 178 10.01 -3.10 10.30
C THR A 178 11.21 -2.79 9.42
N CYS A 179 11.14 -1.68 8.68
CA CYS A 179 12.24 -1.16 7.89
C CYS A 179 12.46 0.32 8.27
N ALA A 180 13.70 0.71 8.53
CA ALA A 180 14.06 2.07 8.92
C ALA A 180 14.66 2.84 7.74
N ASN A 181 14.34 4.14 7.62
CA ASN A 181 14.86 5.04 6.58
C ASN A 181 14.68 4.50 5.14
N ALA A 182 13.52 3.91 4.87
CA ALA A 182 13.22 3.24 3.59
C ALA A 182 12.06 3.89 2.85
N ASN A 183 12.13 3.82 1.52
CA ASN A 183 10.99 3.97 0.62
C ASN A 183 10.43 2.59 0.28
N TYR A 184 9.17 2.53 -0.13
CA TYR A 184 8.47 1.27 -0.38
C TYR A 184 7.95 1.21 -1.82
N SER A 185 7.98 0.01 -2.41
CA SER A 185 7.30 -0.27 -3.67
C SER A 185 6.11 -1.19 -3.43
N ILE A 186 4.94 -0.81 -3.97
CA ILE A 186 3.68 -1.53 -3.84
C ILE A 186 3.23 -1.87 -5.26
N ILE A 187 3.30 -3.15 -5.62
CA ILE A 187 3.14 -3.61 -6.99
C ILE A 187 1.93 -4.54 -7.10
N PHE A 188 1.09 -4.26 -8.09
CA PHE A 188 -0.13 -5.00 -8.42
C PHE A 188 0.08 -5.89 -9.65
N CYS A 189 -0.42 -7.13 -9.63
CA CYS A 189 -0.35 -8.12 -10.73
C CYS A 189 1.01 -8.38 -11.41
N ALA A 190 2.13 -8.05 -10.78
CA ALA A 190 3.40 -8.59 -11.22
C ALA A 190 3.52 -10.08 -10.81
N ARG A 191 4.59 -10.77 -11.18
CA ARG A 191 4.62 -12.25 -11.22
C ARG A 191 5.88 -12.81 -10.59
#